data_AF-A0A7L8UJ01-F1
#
_entry.id   AF-A0A7L8UJ01-F1
#
_cell.length_a   1.000
_cell.length_b   1.000
_cell.length_c   1.000
_cell.angle_alpha   90.00
_cell.angle_beta   90.00
_cell.angle_gamma   90.00
#
_symmetry.space_group_name_H-M   'P 1'
#
loop_
_entity.id
_entity.type
_entity.pdbx_description
1 polymer ?
#
loop_
_entity_poly.entity_id
_entity_poly.type
_entity_poly.pdbx_seq_one_letter_code
_entity_poly.pdbx_strand_id
1 'polypeptide(L)'
;MLFKSKDGKTWDVGKKFTDLGETNSSRFHLAKLKSGRLILIFNNASTRTNMTIFLSNDDGATWPYKMVIDTDNDVSYPDMIESDPGILNIVYDYARATAGTINFVTIKESDIIVNSKTEVFRTKISSLQ
;
A
#
# COMPACT_ATOMS: atom_id res chain seq x y z
N MET A 1 -0.81 -12.60 -9.27
CA MET A 1 -1.98 -13.27 -9.87
C MET A 1 -3.17 -13.07 -8.95
N LEU A 2 -4.37 -12.96 -9.49
CA LEU A 2 -5.62 -12.92 -8.72
C LEU A 2 -6.36 -14.24 -8.86
N PHE A 3 -6.89 -14.70 -7.74
CA PHE A 3 -7.72 -15.90 -7.64
C PHE A 3 -9.00 -15.50 -6.91
N LYS A 4 -10.11 -16.12 -7.28
CA LYS A 4 -11.38 -15.97 -6.57
C LYS A 4 -11.72 -17.28 -5.88
N SER A 5 -12.20 -17.18 -4.66
CA SER A 5 -12.74 -18.30 -3.90
C SER A 5 -14.06 -17.87 -3.26
N LYS A 6 -14.98 -18.81 -3.15
CA LYS A 6 -16.23 -18.61 -2.40
C LYS A 6 -16.09 -19.04 -0.94
N ASP A 7 -15.16 -19.93 -0.64
CA ASP A 7 -15.06 -20.64 0.65
C ASP A 7 -13.65 -20.64 1.26
N GLY A 8 -12.67 -20.04 0.58
CA GLY A 8 -11.26 -20.05 0.95
C GLY A 8 -10.55 -21.39 0.74
N LYS A 9 -11.25 -22.43 0.25
CA LYS A 9 -10.70 -23.79 0.06
C LYS A 9 -10.45 -24.10 -1.40
N THR A 10 -11.37 -23.70 -2.27
CA THR A 10 -11.25 -23.91 -3.72
C THR A 10 -11.10 -22.58 -4.43
N TRP A 11 -10.21 -22.54 -5.41
CA TRP A 11 -9.82 -21.30 -6.08
C TRP A 11 -9.96 -21.47 -7.59
N ASP A 12 -10.49 -20.43 -8.24
CA ASP A 12 -10.56 -20.36 -9.69
C ASP A 12 -9.15 -20.34 -10.32
N VAL A 13 -9.06 -20.54 -11.63
CA VAL A 13 -7.80 -20.38 -12.37
C VAL A 13 -7.30 -18.94 -12.24
N GLY A 14 -6.04 -18.80 -11.85
CA GLY A 14 -5.41 -17.51 -11.61
C GLY A 14 -5.33 -16.65 -12.87
N LYS A 15 -5.65 -15.36 -12.72
CA LYS A 15 -5.46 -14.34 -13.76
C LYS A 15 -4.28 -13.44 -13.43
N LYS A 16 -3.56 -12.98 -14.45
CA LYS A 16 -2.58 -11.90 -14.25
C LYS A 16 -3.34 -10.63 -13.88
N PHE A 17 -2.77 -9.88 -12.93
CA PHE A 17 -3.25 -8.56 -12.57
C PHE A 17 -2.31 -7.55 -13.18
N THR A 18 -2.84 -6.69 -14.06
CA THR A 18 -2.05 -5.73 -14.85
C THR A 18 -2.60 -4.31 -14.78
N ASP A 19 -3.70 -4.09 -14.05
CA ASP A 19 -4.48 -2.85 -14.10
C ASP A 19 -3.73 -1.64 -13.53
N LEU A 20 -2.70 -1.89 -12.72
CA LEU A 20 -1.92 -0.85 -12.03
C LEU A 20 -0.53 -0.63 -12.61
N GLY A 21 -0.23 -1.21 -13.78
CA GLY A 21 1.06 -1.02 -14.45
C GLY A 21 2.19 -1.82 -13.81
N GLU A 22 3.35 -1.19 -13.60
CA GLU A 22 4.56 -1.88 -13.14
C GLU A 22 4.44 -2.39 -11.71
N THR A 23 5.01 -3.58 -11.50
CA THR A 23 5.11 -4.24 -10.20
C THR A 23 6.49 -4.88 -10.09
N ASN A 24 6.92 -5.18 -8.87
CA ASN A 24 8.10 -5.99 -8.61
C ASN A 24 7.78 -7.17 -7.68
N SER A 25 8.80 -7.98 -7.39
CA SER A 25 8.71 -9.09 -6.43
C SER A 25 8.94 -8.61 -4.99
N SER A 26 7.98 -7.84 -4.46
CA SER A 26 7.88 -7.46 -3.05
C SER A 26 6.46 -7.71 -2.51
N ARG A 27 6.30 -7.68 -1.18
CA ARG A 27 4.99 -7.79 -0.54
C ARG A 27 4.14 -6.55 -0.88
N PHE A 28 2.83 -6.76 -0.98
CA PHE A 28 1.80 -5.72 -1.00
C PHE A 28 0.90 -5.84 0.24
N HIS A 29 0.15 -4.79 0.55
CA HIS A 29 -0.91 -4.78 1.57
C HIS A 29 -2.25 -4.50 0.88
N LEU A 30 -3.27 -5.32 1.13
CA LEU A 30 -4.63 -5.17 0.62
C LEU A 30 -5.63 -5.29 1.77
N ALA A 31 -6.50 -4.30 1.95
CA ALA A 31 -7.51 -4.29 3.00
C ALA A 31 -8.80 -3.57 2.56
N LYS A 32 -9.88 -3.78 3.32
CA LYS A 32 -11.13 -3.02 3.20
C LYS A 32 -11.18 -1.98 4.34
N LEU A 33 -11.35 -0.71 3.99
CA LEU A 33 -11.45 0.40 4.94
C LEU A 33 -12.85 0.48 5.55
N LYS A 34 -12.98 1.20 6.67
CA LYS A 34 -14.27 1.51 7.32
C LYS A 34 -15.21 2.30 6.39
N SER A 35 -14.68 3.03 5.41
CA SER A 35 -15.46 3.69 4.36
C SER A 35 -16.09 2.73 3.35
N GLY A 36 -15.68 1.45 3.35
CA GLY A 36 -16.09 0.43 2.39
C GLY A 36 -15.19 0.34 1.16
N ARG A 37 -14.27 1.28 0.94
CA ARG A 37 -13.29 1.22 -0.15
C ARG A 37 -12.26 0.11 0.08
N LEU A 38 -11.70 -0.43 -0.99
CA LEU A 38 -10.46 -1.21 -0.90
C LEU A 38 -9.26 -0.28 -0.98
N ILE A 39 -8.22 -0.64 -0.23
CA ILE A 39 -6.90 -0.02 -0.30
C ILE A 39 -5.86 -1.06 -0.67
N LEU A 40 -5.01 -0.71 -1.64
CA LEU A 40 -3.86 -1.52 -2.05
C LEU A 40 -2.60 -0.68 -1.95
N ILE A 41 -1.58 -1.20 -1.26
CA ILE A 41 -0.30 -0.52 -1.06
C ILE A 41 0.82 -1.43 -1.57
N PHE A 42 1.62 -0.94 -2.51
CA PHE A 42 2.78 -1.67 -3.04
C PHE A 42 3.77 -0.74 -3.73
N ASN A 43 4.94 -1.28 -4.06
CA ASN A 43 5.91 -0.60 -4.92
C ASN A 43 5.44 -0.60 -6.38
N ASN A 44 4.95 0.53 -6.87
CA ASN A 44 4.47 0.68 -8.25
C ASN A 44 5.61 1.03 -9.21
N ALA A 45 6.58 0.11 -9.31
CA ALA A 45 7.77 0.21 -10.14
C ALA A 45 8.39 -1.19 -10.32
N SER A 46 9.19 -1.35 -11.38
CA SER A 46 10.02 -2.56 -11.60
C SER A 46 11.08 -2.82 -10.52
N THR A 47 11.43 -1.82 -9.71
CA THR A 47 12.34 -1.91 -8.56
C THR A 47 11.64 -1.51 -7.26
N ARG A 48 12.28 -1.72 -6.10
CA ARG A 48 11.75 -1.40 -4.76
C ARG A 48 11.79 0.10 -4.47
N THR A 49 11.06 0.85 -5.28
CA THR A 49 10.86 2.30 -5.25
C THR A 49 9.37 2.60 -5.33
N ASN A 50 8.99 3.88 -5.28
CA ASN A 50 7.61 4.34 -5.50
C ASN A 50 6.57 3.56 -4.66
N MET A 51 6.73 3.59 -3.34
CA MET A 51 5.71 3.07 -2.43
C MET A 51 4.42 3.85 -2.64
N THR A 52 3.39 3.19 -3.16
CA THR A 52 2.19 3.83 -3.70
C THR A 52 0.94 3.21 -3.10
N ILE A 53 -0.02 4.07 -2.77
CA ILE A 53 -1.36 3.72 -2.32
C ILE A 53 -2.32 3.86 -3.48
N PHE A 54 -3.22 2.89 -3.63
CA PHE A 54 -4.37 2.91 -4.53
C PHE A 54 -5.65 2.70 -3.74
N LEU A 55 -6.73 3.40 -4.12
CA LEU A 55 -8.07 3.17 -3.56
C LEU A 55 -9.04 2.77 -4.65
N SER A 56 -9.92 1.83 -4.33
CA SER A 56 -11.01 1.35 -5.19
C SER A 56 -12.37 1.52 -4.50
N ASN A 57 -13.35 1.94 -5.30
CA ASN A 57 -14.74 2.14 -4.88
C ASN A 57 -15.65 0.93 -5.15
N ASP A 58 -15.16 -0.03 -5.92
CA ASP A 58 -15.94 -1.08 -6.58
C ASP A 58 -15.29 -2.46 -6.41
N ASP A 59 -14.82 -2.72 -5.19
CA ASP A 59 -14.19 -3.98 -4.78
C ASP A 59 -13.05 -4.44 -5.71
N GLY A 60 -12.26 -3.48 -6.20
CA GLY A 60 -11.03 -3.71 -6.97
C GLY A 60 -11.23 -3.76 -8.47
N ALA A 61 -12.43 -3.50 -8.99
CA ALA A 61 -12.69 -3.45 -10.43
C ALA A 61 -12.04 -2.22 -11.10
N THR A 62 -12.03 -1.08 -10.42
CA THR A 62 -11.32 0.14 -10.84
C THR A 62 -10.58 0.79 -9.66
N TRP A 63 -9.53 1.55 -9.97
CA TRP A 63 -8.65 2.20 -8.99
C TRP A 63 -8.50 3.70 -9.30
N PRO A 64 -9.54 4.52 -9.08
CA PRO A 64 -9.57 5.92 -9.52
C PRO A 64 -8.61 6.84 -8.75
N TYR A 65 -8.17 6.45 -7.55
CA TYR A 65 -7.29 7.28 -6.72
C TYR A 65 -5.93 6.59 -6.53
N LYS A 66 -4.86 7.38 -6.62
CA LYS A 66 -3.50 6.93 -6.38
C LYS A 66 -2.67 8.02 -5.72
N MET A 67 -1.76 7.62 -4.84
CA MET A 67 -0.78 8.53 -4.24
C MET A 67 0.54 7.79 -3.98
N VAL A 68 1.64 8.32 -4.52
CA VAL A 68 2.99 7.87 -4.15
C VAL A 68 3.33 8.46 -2.79
N ILE A 69 3.51 7.64 -1.77
CA ILE A 69 3.92 8.10 -0.44
C ILE A 69 5.43 8.17 -0.31
N ASP A 70 6.20 7.26 -0.90
CA ASP A 70 7.67 7.26 -0.81
C ASP A 70 8.34 7.00 -2.16
N THR A 71 9.33 7.83 -2.50
CA THR A 71 10.13 7.72 -3.73
C THR A 71 11.55 7.21 -3.46
N ASP A 72 11.92 6.97 -2.20
CA ASP A 72 13.24 6.46 -1.85
C ASP A 72 13.50 5.07 -2.45
N ASN A 73 14.78 4.78 -2.68
CA ASN A 73 15.24 3.45 -3.04
C ASN A 73 15.18 2.50 -1.83
N ASP A 74 14.99 1.21 -2.11
CA ASP A 74 14.95 0.13 -1.13
C ASP A 74 13.85 0.25 -0.06
N VAL A 75 12.71 0.85 -0.43
CA VAL A 75 11.49 0.80 0.38
C VAL A 75 10.66 -0.42 0.00
N SER A 76 10.13 -1.17 0.98
CA SER A 76 9.37 -2.38 0.66
C SER A 76 8.48 -2.86 1.81
N TYR A 77 7.61 -3.84 1.54
CA TYR A 77 6.87 -4.58 2.56
C TYR A 77 5.92 -3.69 3.39
N PRO A 78 4.97 -3.02 2.72
CA PRO A 78 3.99 -2.21 3.43
C PRO A 78 3.10 -3.09 4.32
N ASP A 79 2.70 -2.51 5.43
CA ASP A 79 1.56 -2.95 6.24
C ASP A 79 0.79 -1.71 6.73
N MET A 80 -0.50 -1.87 7.04
CA MET A 80 -1.35 -0.74 7.39
C MET A 80 -2.45 -1.14 8.37
N ILE A 81 -2.76 -0.21 9.29
CA ILE A 81 -3.98 -0.23 10.10
C ILE A 81 -4.75 1.09 9.97
N GLU A 82 -6.08 1.00 10.04
CA GLU A 82 -6.96 2.16 10.14
C GLU A 82 -7.34 2.37 11.62
N SER A 83 -6.68 3.32 12.29
CA SER A 83 -6.88 3.54 13.74
C SER A 83 -8.26 4.13 14.01
N ASP A 84 -8.64 5.13 13.23
CA ASP A 84 -9.93 5.81 13.25
C ASP A 84 -10.47 5.90 11.82
N PRO A 85 -11.80 6.10 11.61
CA PRO A 85 -12.35 6.24 10.27
C PRO A 85 -11.56 7.24 9.41
N GLY A 86 -10.95 6.72 8.34
CA GLY A 86 -10.13 7.49 7.41
C GLY A 86 -8.73 7.86 7.90
N ILE A 87 -8.29 7.44 9.09
CA ILE A 87 -6.92 7.66 9.60
C ILE A 87 -6.08 6.40 9.38
N LEU A 88 -5.17 6.45 8.43
CA LEU A 88 -4.39 5.31 7.96
C LEU A 88 -2.96 5.41 8.51
N ASN A 89 -2.53 4.41 9.27
CA ASN A 89 -1.17 4.29 9.79
C ASN A 89 -0.46 3.18 9.04
N ILE A 90 0.58 3.55 8.30
CA ILE A 90 1.29 2.71 7.34
C ILE A 90 2.72 2.56 7.83
N VAL A 91 3.19 1.32 7.85
CA VAL A 91 4.61 0.98 8.07
C VAL A 91 5.19 0.32 6.83
N TYR A 92 6.47 0.51 6.59
CA TYR A 92 7.20 -0.21 5.55
C TYR A 92 8.70 -0.17 5.83
N ASP A 93 9.41 -1.17 5.32
CA ASP A 93 10.84 -1.31 5.50
C ASP A 93 11.60 -0.29 4.65
N TYR A 94 12.75 0.15 5.15
CA TYR A 94 13.75 0.89 4.39
C TYR A 94 15.13 0.24 4.50
N ALA A 95 15.76 -0.02 3.36
CA ALA A 95 17.13 -0.49 3.22
C ALA A 95 17.46 -1.65 4.18
N ARG A 96 16.66 -2.72 4.12
CA ARG A 96 16.69 -3.87 5.05
C ARG A 96 18.06 -4.50 5.30
N ALA A 97 18.88 -4.58 4.26
CA ALA A 97 20.20 -5.21 4.35
C ALA A 97 21.27 -4.28 4.96
N THR A 98 20.96 -2.98 5.11
CA THR A 98 21.90 -1.97 5.57
C THR A 98 21.32 -1.17 6.73
N ALA A 99 20.48 -0.16 6.48
CA ALA A 99 19.93 0.68 7.54
C ALA A 99 18.95 -0.06 8.44
N GLY A 100 18.16 -1.00 7.90
CA GLY A 100 17.25 -1.84 8.69
C GLY A 100 16.18 -1.06 9.46
N THR A 101 15.72 0.09 8.95
CA THR A 101 14.75 0.95 9.65
C THR A 101 13.33 0.70 9.15
N ILE A 102 12.35 1.00 10.02
CA ILE A 102 10.94 1.02 9.63
C ILE A 102 10.51 2.46 9.43
N ASN A 103 9.98 2.80 8.26
CA ASN A 103 9.28 4.05 8.06
C ASN A 103 7.85 3.94 8.58
N PHE A 104 7.36 4.99 9.21
CA PHE A 104 5.98 5.13 9.66
C PHE A 104 5.36 6.37 9.04
N VAL A 105 4.14 6.23 8.53
CA VAL A 105 3.36 7.32 7.91
C VAL A 105 1.94 7.30 8.45
N THR A 106 1.42 8.46 8.86
CA THR A 106 -0.02 8.65 9.07
C THR A 106 -0.56 9.56 7.98
N ILE A 107 -1.63 9.13 7.32
CA ILE A 107 -2.28 9.85 6.23
C ILE A 107 -3.80 9.68 6.31
N LYS A 108 -4.56 10.68 5.86
CA LYS A 108 -6.01 10.55 5.77
C LYS A 108 -6.43 9.92 4.44
N GLU A 109 -7.50 9.13 4.45
CA GLU A 109 -8.12 8.63 3.22
C GLU A 109 -8.50 9.78 2.26
N SER A 110 -9.00 10.89 2.81
CA SER A 110 -9.33 12.09 2.03
C SER A 110 -8.14 12.68 1.30
N ASP A 111 -6.95 12.63 1.89
CA ASP A 111 -5.72 13.15 1.29
C ASP A 111 -5.35 12.37 0.04
N ILE A 112 -5.55 11.04 0.06
CA ILE A 112 -5.33 10.16 -1.09
C ILE A 112 -6.30 10.50 -2.22
N ILE A 113 -7.57 10.79 -1.90
CA ILE A 113 -8.61 11.13 -2.88
C ILE A 113 -8.30 12.43 -3.61
N VAL A 114 -7.83 13.46 -2.89
CA VAL A 114 -7.47 14.76 -3.47
C VAL A 114 -6.01 14.85 -3.91
N ASN A 115 -5.24 13.78 -3.71
CA ASN A 115 -3.80 13.71 -3.93
C ASN A 115 -3.01 14.83 -3.24
N SER A 116 -3.33 15.14 -1.98
CA SER A 116 -2.65 16.14 -1.16
C SER A 116 -1.68 15.49 -0.17
N LYS A 117 -0.49 16.07 0.00
CA LYS A 117 0.50 15.64 1.01
C LYS A 117 0.66 16.60 2.18
N THR A 118 -0.23 17.59 2.30
CA THR A 118 -0.09 18.70 3.25
C THR A 118 -0.20 18.28 4.72
N GLU A 119 -0.98 17.24 5.02
CA GLU A 119 -1.24 16.77 6.39
C GLU A 119 -0.62 15.39 6.67
N VAL A 120 0.33 14.95 5.82
CA VAL A 120 0.98 13.65 5.97
C VAL A 120 2.04 13.72 7.05
N PHE A 121 1.88 12.93 8.11
CA PHE A 121 2.92 12.72 9.10
C PHE A 121 3.84 11.59 8.66
N ARG A 122 5.15 11.76 8.80
CA ARG A 122 6.15 10.71 8.55
C ARG A 122 7.25 10.74 9.60
N THR A 123 7.68 9.56 10.04
CA THR A 123 8.88 9.39 10.86
C THR A 123 9.61 8.09 10.53
N LYS A 124 10.89 8.00 10.91
CA LYS A 124 11.67 6.76 10.90
C LYS A 124 11.66 6.18 12.31
N ILE A 125 11.21 4.94 12.43
CA ILE A 125 11.33 4.11 13.62
C ILE A 125 12.63 3.30 13.45
N SER A 126 13.70 3.69 14.14
CA SER A 126 14.89 2.85 14.26
C SER A 126 14.84 2.06 15.56
N SER A 127 15.46 0.88 15.55
CA SER A 127 15.66 0.05 16.75
C SER A 127 17.08 0.17 17.32
N LEU A 128 17.83 1.21 16.97
CA LEU A 128 19.23 1.36 17.38
C LEU A 128 19.46 2.77 17.95
N GLN A 129 19.50 2.83 19.29
CA GLN A 129 20.41 3.71 20.02
C GLN A 129 21.77 3.02 20.13
#